data_AF-A0AA42LIU2-F1
#
_entry.id   AF-A0AA42LIU2-F1
#
_cell.length_a   1.000
_cell.length_b   1.000
_cell.length_c   1.000
_cell.angle_alpha   90.00
_cell.angle_beta   90.00
_cell.angle_gamma   90.00
#
_symmetry.space_group_name_H-M   'P 1'
#
loop_
_entity.id
_entity.type
_entity.pdbx_description
1 polymer ?
#
loop_
_entity_poly.entity_id
_entity_poly.type
_entity_poly.pdbx_seq_one_letter_code
_entity_poly.pdbx_strand_id
1 'polypeptide(L)'
;MTSEARERSWADGKPIQYFRFTRGNVSWFLTNADRDQEYLGETWTSAAISRSAIRQGSDSAQLTIKVSMPSSLPVAANWRPYPASEAIVLTIFVRHAGESDAMAEWVGRVVGPKFDGAVLTLTGEPSRTRAKRAGNSKKWQRGCGSVLYGKGVGECNLEPEIVPVPATVTAVAELTFTLTAAGFALAPRSLAGGVLEWVEIEEPDPEDPEAEPIEHPRSRPIAAHAWPATTITLGAGDHLPAIGDAVTAYTRSLYVEATVTALSGLTLTAAAFASLPSGRLAGGFVRWARAADGLVEFRTIKAHSGNTIQLDYGALDLAPGLQLRAYPGCAHNWADCGYHANRHNYGGDLWMPVKNPFDGNPVW
;
A
#
# COMPACT_ATOMS: atom_id res chain seq x y z
N MET A 1 18.89 16.21 -37.82
CA MET A 1 18.00 15.11 -38.27
C MET A 1 17.31 14.60 -37.01
N THR A 2 16.00 14.34 -37.07
CA THR A 2 15.25 13.83 -35.91
C THR A 2 15.37 12.31 -35.85
N SER A 3 15.19 11.71 -34.68
CA SER A 3 15.28 10.25 -34.52
C SER A 3 14.28 9.51 -35.39
N GLU A 4 13.08 10.08 -35.56
CA GLU A 4 12.09 9.52 -36.47
C GLU A 4 12.54 9.48 -37.94
N ALA A 5 13.34 10.46 -38.39
CA ALA A 5 13.85 10.48 -39.76
C ALA A 5 14.95 9.41 -39.99
N ARG A 6 15.75 9.11 -38.97
CA ARG A 6 16.75 8.04 -39.03
C ARG A 6 16.15 6.64 -38.93
N GLU A 7 15.11 6.45 -38.12
CA GLU A 7 14.36 5.19 -38.07
C GLU A 7 13.68 4.85 -39.42
N ARG A 8 13.40 5.86 -40.25
CA ARG A 8 12.90 5.67 -41.63
C ARG A 8 14.01 5.46 -42.67
N SER A 9 15.28 5.72 -42.34
CA SER A 9 16.41 5.50 -43.24
C SER A 9 16.75 4.02 -43.33
N TRP A 10 17.21 3.58 -44.50
CA TRP A 10 17.63 2.19 -44.71
C TRP A 10 18.96 1.84 -44.03
N ALA A 11 19.86 2.81 -43.82
CA ALA A 11 21.25 2.53 -43.42
C ALA A 11 21.83 3.47 -42.35
N ASP A 12 21.18 4.60 -42.06
CA ASP A 12 21.75 5.61 -41.16
C ASP A 12 21.42 5.39 -39.67
N GLY A 13 20.70 4.31 -39.36
CA GLY A 13 20.32 3.95 -37.99
C GLY A 13 21.55 3.66 -37.12
N LYS A 14 21.74 4.48 -36.08
CA LYS A 14 22.78 4.28 -35.05
C LYS A 14 22.18 4.23 -33.65
N PRO A 15 21.28 3.26 -33.35
CA PRO A 15 20.49 3.26 -32.13
C PRO A 15 21.36 2.97 -30.89
N ILE A 16 21.21 3.83 -29.90
CA ILE A 16 21.71 3.66 -28.53
C ILE A 16 20.50 3.41 -27.64
N GLN A 17 20.58 2.40 -26.80
CA GLN A 17 19.50 1.98 -25.90
C GLN A 17 19.72 2.54 -24.50
N TYR A 18 18.64 3.00 -23.90
CA TYR A 18 18.59 3.57 -22.57
C TYR A 18 17.52 2.84 -21.77
N PHE A 19 17.86 2.38 -20.58
CA PHE A 19 17.02 1.57 -19.71
C PHE A 19 16.80 2.32 -18.40
N ARG A 20 15.57 2.75 -18.16
CA ARG A 20 15.15 3.35 -16.90
C ARG A 20 14.39 2.32 -16.08
N PHE A 21 14.96 1.96 -14.95
CA PHE A 21 14.28 1.15 -13.93
C PHE A 21 13.78 2.09 -12.83
N THR A 22 12.51 2.02 -12.49
CA THR A 22 11.92 2.85 -11.43
C THR A 22 11.22 1.96 -10.42
N ARG A 23 11.47 2.21 -9.14
CA ARG A 23 10.82 1.57 -8.00
C ARG A 23 10.47 2.66 -7.00
N GLY A 24 9.18 2.89 -6.75
CA GLY A 24 8.74 4.01 -5.91
C GLY A 24 9.37 5.34 -6.35
N ASN A 25 10.14 5.95 -5.47
CA ASN A 25 10.89 7.20 -5.68
C ASN A 25 12.31 7.02 -6.21
N VAL A 26 12.83 5.78 -6.30
CA VAL A 26 14.20 5.50 -6.76
C VAL A 26 14.18 5.12 -8.24
N SER A 27 15.07 5.74 -9.01
CA SER A 27 15.29 5.41 -10.42
C SER A 27 16.75 5.09 -10.71
N TRP A 28 16.98 4.08 -11.55
CA TRP A 28 18.29 3.69 -12.08
C TRP A 28 18.31 3.90 -13.59
N PHE A 29 19.36 4.58 -14.06
CA PHE A 29 19.55 4.97 -15.46
C PHE A 29 20.75 4.23 -16.03
N LEU A 30 20.50 3.33 -16.98
CA LEU A 30 21.53 2.50 -17.60
C LEU A 30 21.51 2.66 -19.11
N THR A 31 22.66 2.63 -19.77
CA THR A 31 22.76 2.67 -21.23
C THR A 31 23.71 1.59 -21.75
N ASN A 32 23.48 1.13 -22.98
CA ASN A 32 24.38 0.22 -23.69
C ASN A 32 25.51 0.95 -24.44
N ALA A 33 25.58 2.28 -24.32
CA ALA A 33 26.64 3.08 -24.93
C ALA A 33 28.03 2.71 -24.39
N ASP A 34 29.07 3.04 -25.14
CA ASP A 34 30.48 2.83 -24.77
C ASP A 34 30.93 3.68 -23.57
N ARG A 35 30.19 4.75 -23.27
CA ARG A 35 30.49 5.73 -22.23
C ARG A 35 29.20 6.26 -21.61
N ASP A 36 29.32 6.82 -20.41
CA ASP A 36 28.20 7.49 -19.73
C ASP A 36 27.63 8.61 -20.60
N GLN A 37 26.30 8.71 -20.62
CA GLN A 37 25.58 9.68 -21.43
C GLN A 37 24.77 10.63 -20.54
N GLU A 38 24.75 11.90 -20.90
CA GLU A 38 23.82 12.86 -20.30
C GLU A 38 22.59 13.01 -21.19
N TYR A 39 21.41 12.81 -20.62
CA TYR A 39 20.14 12.95 -21.32
C TYR A 39 19.04 13.39 -20.36
N LEU A 40 18.31 14.44 -20.74
CA LEU A 40 17.26 15.10 -19.92
C LEU A 40 17.74 15.57 -18.55
N GLY A 41 19.03 15.92 -18.42
CA GLY A 41 19.62 16.34 -17.14
C GLY A 41 19.93 15.18 -16.18
N GLU A 42 19.74 13.93 -16.62
CA GLU A 42 20.09 12.73 -15.88
C GLU A 42 21.35 12.08 -16.48
N THR A 43 22.22 11.54 -15.63
CA THR A 43 23.40 10.78 -16.05
C THR A 43 23.03 9.31 -16.20
N TRP A 44 23.24 8.77 -17.40
CA TRP A 44 22.99 7.38 -17.75
C TRP A 44 24.30 6.61 -17.74
N THR A 45 24.45 5.67 -16.81
CA THR A 45 25.68 4.91 -16.64
C THR A 45 25.80 3.83 -17.72
N SER A 46 26.95 3.76 -18.36
CA SER A 46 27.28 2.71 -19.32
C SER A 46 27.37 1.36 -18.62
N ALA A 47 26.69 0.37 -19.18
CA ALA A 47 26.75 -1.01 -18.72
C ALA A 47 26.59 -1.99 -19.89
N ALA A 48 27.08 -3.22 -19.72
CA ALA A 48 26.87 -4.32 -20.66
C ALA A 48 25.42 -4.83 -20.63
N ILE A 49 24.46 -3.96 -20.96
CA ILE A 49 23.03 -4.22 -20.96
C ILE A 49 22.53 -4.47 -22.39
N SER A 50 21.74 -5.52 -22.58
CA SER A 50 21.12 -5.85 -23.86
C SER A 50 19.70 -6.34 -23.67
N ARG A 51 18.89 -6.24 -24.72
CA ARG A 51 17.51 -6.75 -24.74
C ARG A 51 17.26 -7.72 -25.87
N SER A 52 16.26 -8.58 -25.69
CA SER A 52 15.68 -9.36 -26.78
C SER A 52 14.92 -8.47 -27.78
N ALA A 53 14.62 -9.03 -28.95
CA ALA A 53 13.72 -8.39 -29.91
C ALA A 53 12.34 -8.13 -29.28
N ILE A 54 11.79 -6.95 -29.53
CA ILE A 54 10.42 -6.60 -29.14
C ILE A 54 9.50 -7.19 -30.18
N ARG A 55 8.61 -8.08 -29.75
CA ARG A 55 7.58 -8.66 -30.62
C ARG A 55 6.26 -7.97 -30.37
N GLN A 56 5.49 -7.78 -31.43
CA GLN A 56 4.11 -7.32 -31.38
C GLN A 56 3.21 -8.45 -31.88
N GLY A 57 2.14 -8.74 -31.15
CA GLY A 57 1.24 -9.85 -31.44
C GLY A 57 0.14 -9.98 -30.39
N SER A 58 -0.79 -10.90 -30.61
CA SER A 58 -1.91 -11.17 -29.70
C SER A 58 -1.55 -12.12 -28.55
N ASP A 59 -0.49 -12.90 -28.69
CA ASP A 59 0.00 -13.87 -27.70
C ASP A 59 0.90 -13.20 -26.65
N SER A 60 0.40 -13.11 -25.42
CA SER A 60 1.07 -12.46 -24.30
C SER A 60 2.40 -13.10 -23.91
N ALA A 61 2.58 -14.40 -24.13
CA ALA A 61 3.86 -15.07 -23.82
C ALA A 61 4.98 -14.54 -24.74
N GLN A 62 4.65 -14.26 -26.01
CA GLN A 62 5.59 -13.71 -26.98
C GLN A 62 5.86 -12.22 -26.80
N LEU A 63 5.01 -11.50 -26.06
CA LEU A 63 5.19 -10.09 -25.75
C LEU A 63 6.21 -9.83 -24.62
N THR A 64 6.74 -10.89 -24.00
CA THR A 64 7.75 -10.76 -22.94
C THR A 64 9.09 -10.28 -23.50
N ILE A 65 9.73 -9.36 -22.79
CA ILE A 65 11.08 -8.89 -23.09
C ILE A 65 12.07 -9.51 -22.12
N LYS A 66 13.23 -9.92 -22.62
CA LYS A 66 14.35 -10.35 -21.77
C LYS A 66 15.44 -9.30 -21.82
N VAL A 67 15.83 -8.77 -20.66
CA VAL A 67 16.94 -7.82 -20.53
C VAL A 67 18.08 -8.52 -19.79
N SER A 68 19.25 -8.60 -20.42
CA SER A 68 20.46 -9.20 -19.86
C SER A 68 21.43 -8.10 -19.43
N MET A 69 21.94 -8.20 -18.20
CA MET A 69 22.88 -7.24 -17.64
C MET A 69 23.82 -7.90 -16.61
N PRO A 70 24.92 -7.26 -16.21
CA PRO A 70 25.73 -7.74 -15.09
C PRO A 70 24.96 -7.70 -13.76
N SER A 71 25.07 -8.77 -12.98
CA SER A 71 24.46 -8.90 -11.65
C SER A 71 25.12 -8.03 -10.56
N SER A 72 26.28 -7.43 -10.86
CA SER A 72 26.98 -6.49 -9.98
C SER A 72 26.37 -5.09 -9.98
N LEU A 73 25.46 -4.79 -10.92
CA LEU A 73 24.83 -3.47 -11.00
C LEU A 73 23.94 -3.19 -9.77
N PRO A 74 23.85 -1.92 -9.32
CA PRO A 74 23.01 -1.56 -8.16
C PRO A 74 21.54 -1.99 -8.31
N VAL A 75 21.01 -1.98 -9.53
CA VAL A 75 19.63 -2.42 -9.80
C VAL A 75 19.39 -3.88 -9.40
N ALA A 76 20.41 -4.75 -9.51
CA ALA A 76 20.33 -6.17 -9.18
C ALA A 76 20.11 -6.43 -7.68
N ALA A 77 20.52 -5.48 -6.82
CA ALA A 77 20.35 -5.57 -5.37
C ALA A 77 18.87 -5.59 -4.94
N ASN A 78 17.94 -5.16 -5.79
CA ASN A 78 16.50 -5.22 -5.49
C ASN A 78 15.95 -6.64 -5.33
N TRP A 79 16.65 -7.66 -5.83
CA TRP A 79 16.17 -9.04 -5.80
C TRP A 79 16.99 -9.97 -4.91
N ARG A 80 18.03 -9.45 -4.23
CA ARG A 80 18.91 -10.23 -3.36
C ARG A 80 19.16 -9.49 -2.04
N PRO A 81 19.25 -10.20 -0.90
CA PRO A 81 18.90 -11.61 -0.71
C PRO A 81 17.38 -11.85 -0.71
N TYR A 82 16.59 -10.80 -0.48
CA TYR A 82 15.13 -10.85 -0.47
C TYR A 82 14.56 -10.08 -1.67
N PRO A 83 13.51 -10.57 -2.31
CA PRO A 83 12.85 -9.84 -3.39
C PRO A 83 12.16 -8.57 -2.84
N ALA A 84 12.16 -7.52 -3.65
CA ALA A 84 11.43 -6.29 -3.37
C ALA A 84 9.90 -6.53 -3.26
N SER A 85 9.26 -5.81 -2.35
CA SER A 85 7.80 -5.77 -2.21
C SER A 85 7.07 -5.13 -3.39
N GLU A 86 7.70 -4.14 -4.03
CA GLU A 86 7.10 -3.35 -5.09
C GLU A 86 7.62 -3.79 -6.46
N ALA A 87 6.74 -3.79 -7.46
CA ALA A 87 7.12 -4.13 -8.83
C ALA A 87 7.98 -3.01 -9.44
N ILE A 88 9.07 -3.38 -10.09
CA ILE A 88 9.96 -2.44 -10.78
C ILE A 88 9.39 -2.16 -12.17
N VAL A 89 9.19 -0.88 -12.48
CA VAL A 89 8.79 -0.40 -13.80
C VAL A 89 10.04 -0.28 -14.66
N LEU A 90 9.96 -0.79 -15.89
CA LEU A 90 11.04 -0.68 -16.88
C LEU A 90 10.52 0.13 -18.07
N THR A 91 11.26 1.19 -18.41
CA THR A 91 11.08 1.95 -19.64
C THR A 91 12.36 1.84 -20.47
N ILE A 92 12.23 1.49 -21.75
CA ILE A 92 13.34 1.40 -22.68
C ILE A 92 13.18 2.52 -23.71
N PHE A 93 14.19 3.36 -23.82
CA PHE A 93 14.28 4.40 -24.84
C PHE A 93 15.33 4.05 -25.87
N VAL A 94 15.12 4.52 -27.09
CA VAL A 94 16.09 4.48 -28.18
C VAL A 94 16.37 5.91 -28.61
N ARG A 95 17.66 6.22 -28.77
CA ARG A 95 18.14 7.49 -29.32
C ARG A 95 19.28 7.19 -30.27
N HIS A 96 19.30 7.83 -31.43
CA HIS A 96 20.42 7.65 -32.33
C HIS A 96 21.62 8.52 -31.92
N ALA A 97 22.82 8.00 -32.15
CA ALA A 97 24.06 8.72 -31.88
C ALA A 97 24.09 10.10 -32.57
N GLY A 98 24.30 11.16 -31.79
CA GLY A 98 24.40 12.54 -32.27
C GLY A 98 23.07 13.31 -32.38
N GLU A 99 21.94 12.72 -31.98
CA GLU A 99 20.64 13.39 -31.94
C GLU A 99 20.26 13.78 -30.51
N SER A 100 19.31 14.70 -30.33
CA SER A 100 18.88 15.16 -29.01
C SER A 100 17.59 14.51 -28.50
N ASP A 101 16.88 13.80 -29.37
CA ASP A 101 15.58 13.21 -29.05
C ASP A 101 15.73 11.71 -28.70
N ALA A 102 14.89 11.21 -27.80
CA ALA A 102 14.83 9.79 -27.47
C ALA A 102 13.38 9.34 -27.44
N MET A 103 13.11 8.20 -28.09
CA MET A 103 11.78 7.65 -28.22
C MET A 103 11.61 6.46 -27.28
N ALA A 104 10.51 6.40 -26.56
CA ALA A 104 10.17 5.24 -25.73
C ALA A 104 9.73 4.08 -26.63
N GLU A 105 10.59 3.07 -26.77
CA GLU A 105 10.33 1.89 -27.61
C GLU A 105 9.50 0.85 -26.85
N TRP A 106 9.69 0.75 -25.53
CA TRP A 106 8.99 -0.22 -24.68
C TRP A 106 8.73 0.30 -23.28
N VAL A 107 7.53 0.01 -22.76
CA VAL A 107 7.11 0.35 -21.39
C VAL A 107 6.42 -0.85 -20.76
N GLY A 108 6.86 -1.22 -19.57
CA GLY A 108 6.28 -2.34 -18.84
C GLY A 108 6.84 -2.48 -17.43
N ARG A 109 6.73 -3.68 -16.88
CA ARG A 109 7.24 -4.03 -15.55
C ARG A 109 8.15 -5.23 -15.63
N VAL A 110 9.07 -5.35 -14.68
CA VAL A 110 9.86 -6.55 -14.46
C VAL A 110 9.03 -7.55 -13.63
N VAL A 111 8.86 -8.76 -14.15
CA VAL A 111 8.13 -9.85 -13.48
C VAL A 111 9.05 -10.59 -12.52
N GLY A 112 10.27 -10.86 -12.96
CA GLY A 112 11.22 -11.59 -12.13
C GLY A 112 12.62 -11.67 -12.74
N PRO A 113 13.63 -11.86 -11.87
CA PRO A 113 15.01 -12.07 -12.27
C PRO A 113 15.33 -13.57 -12.44
N LYS A 114 16.25 -13.87 -13.35
CA LYS A 114 17.00 -15.12 -13.41
C LYS A 114 18.47 -14.78 -13.27
N PHE A 115 19.10 -15.28 -12.21
CA PHE A 115 20.53 -15.13 -12.00
C PHE A 115 21.27 -16.34 -12.55
N ASP A 116 22.25 -16.11 -13.41
CA ASP A 116 23.15 -17.11 -13.97
C ASP A 116 24.60 -16.66 -13.76
N GLY A 117 25.13 -16.93 -12.57
CA GLY A 117 26.44 -16.44 -12.13
C GLY A 117 26.51 -14.91 -12.14
N ALA A 118 27.40 -14.37 -12.99
CA ALA A 118 27.60 -12.93 -13.14
C ALA A 118 26.51 -12.24 -13.99
N VAL A 119 25.67 -13.00 -14.71
CA VAL A 119 24.65 -12.45 -15.61
C VAL A 119 23.28 -12.49 -14.95
N LEU A 120 22.59 -11.35 -14.99
CA LEU A 120 21.20 -11.18 -14.58
C LEU A 120 20.32 -11.05 -15.82
N THR A 121 19.41 -11.98 -16.01
CA THR A 121 18.36 -11.90 -17.04
C THR A 121 17.03 -11.52 -16.39
N LEU A 122 16.50 -10.34 -16.70
CA LEU A 122 15.19 -9.88 -16.26
C LEU A 122 14.14 -10.21 -17.29
N THR A 123 13.01 -10.76 -16.84
CA THR A 123 11.83 -10.94 -17.71
C THR A 123 10.85 -9.80 -17.46
N GLY A 124 10.51 -9.06 -18.51
CA GLY A 124 9.57 -7.94 -18.47
C GLY A 124 8.28 -8.22 -19.25
N GLU A 125 7.18 -7.69 -18.75
CA GLU A 125 5.86 -7.72 -19.38
C GLU A 125 5.40 -6.29 -19.70
N PRO A 126 4.82 -6.04 -20.90
CA PRO A 126 4.37 -4.70 -21.28
C PRO A 126 3.13 -4.30 -20.48
N SER A 127 2.90 -2.99 -20.34
CA SER A 127 1.76 -2.46 -19.55
C SER A 127 0.38 -2.96 -20.03
N ARG A 128 0.23 -3.28 -21.32
CA ARG A 128 -1.03 -3.71 -21.96
C ARG A 128 -1.50 -5.11 -21.53
N THR A 129 -0.62 -5.99 -21.04
CA THR A 129 -1.05 -7.32 -20.55
C THR A 129 -1.90 -7.24 -19.29
N ARG A 130 -1.91 -6.09 -18.58
CA ARG A 130 -2.83 -5.83 -17.45
C ARG A 130 -4.31 -5.89 -17.83
N ALA A 131 -4.65 -5.64 -19.11
CA ALA A 131 -6.03 -5.51 -19.56
C ALA A 131 -6.79 -6.85 -19.66
N LYS A 132 -6.10 -8.00 -19.71
CA LYS A 132 -6.74 -9.32 -19.60
C LYS A 132 -6.96 -9.69 -18.13
N ARG A 133 -7.83 -8.94 -17.44
CA ARG A 133 -8.38 -9.44 -16.18
C ARG A 133 -9.20 -10.68 -16.52
N ALA A 134 -8.81 -11.84 -16.02
CA ALA A 134 -9.76 -12.93 -15.87
C ALA A 134 -10.99 -12.35 -15.15
N GLY A 135 -12.19 -12.69 -15.60
CA GLY A 135 -13.42 -12.29 -14.90
C GLY A 135 -13.38 -12.71 -13.43
N ASN A 136 -14.33 -12.24 -12.63
CA ASN A 136 -14.37 -12.58 -11.21
C ASN A 136 -14.38 -14.11 -11.03
N SER A 137 -13.26 -14.67 -10.57
CA SER A 137 -13.09 -16.11 -10.37
C SER A 137 -13.58 -16.56 -8.98
N LYS A 138 -14.28 -15.70 -8.24
CA LYS A 138 -14.86 -16.04 -6.94
C LYS A 138 -15.83 -17.20 -7.14
N LYS A 139 -15.47 -18.37 -6.60
CA LYS A 139 -16.36 -19.52 -6.46
C LYS A 139 -17.24 -19.30 -5.24
N TRP A 140 -18.42 -19.89 -5.24
CA TRP A 140 -19.26 -19.90 -4.05
C TRP A 140 -18.56 -20.68 -2.93
N GLN A 141 -18.41 -20.04 -1.78
CA GLN A 141 -17.75 -20.62 -0.62
C GLN A 141 -18.22 -19.93 0.66
N ARG A 142 -18.30 -20.68 1.76
CA ARG A 142 -18.74 -20.13 3.05
C ARG A 142 -17.79 -19.07 3.61
N GLY A 143 -16.49 -19.26 3.43
CA GLY A 143 -15.45 -18.33 3.88
C GLY A 143 -15.37 -17.08 2.99
N CYS A 144 -15.00 -15.94 3.55
CA CYS A 144 -14.83 -14.71 2.79
C CYS A 144 -13.70 -14.86 1.76
N GLY A 145 -14.02 -14.76 0.47
CA GLY A 145 -13.02 -14.81 -0.61
C GLY A 145 -12.37 -13.47 -0.96
N SER A 146 -12.75 -12.38 -0.28
CA SER A 146 -12.22 -11.04 -0.55
C SER A 146 -10.82 -10.89 0.05
N VAL A 147 -9.97 -10.12 -0.65
CA VAL A 147 -8.63 -9.79 -0.16
C VAL A 147 -8.76 -8.82 1.01
N LEU A 148 -8.10 -9.09 2.13
CA LEU A 148 -8.10 -8.21 3.30
C LEU A 148 -7.55 -6.82 2.92
N TYR A 149 -8.26 -5.76 3.32
CA TYR A 149 -7.99 -4.36 2.93
C TYR A 149 -8.09 -4.06 1.43
N GLY A 150 -8.51 -5.02 0.61
CA GLY A 150 -8.78 -4.81 -0.81
C GLY A 150 -9.87 -3.75 -1.01
N LYS A 151 -9.69 -2.88 -2.00
CA LYS A 151 -10.62 -1.78 -2.31
C LYS A 151 -11.40 -2.06 -3.60
N GLY A 152 -12.68 -1.71 -3.59
CA GLY A 152 -13.56 -1.79 -4.75
C GLY A 152 -14.92 -2.43 -4.44
N VAL A 153 -15.81 -2.40 -5.43
CA VAL A 153 -17.13 -3.01 -5.31
C VAL A 153 -16.99 -4.52 -5.10
N GLY A 154 -17.59 -5.05 -4.04
CA GLY A 154 -17.51 -6.48 -3.69
C GLY A 154 -16.18 -6.93 -3.07
N GLU A 155 -15.32 -5.99 -2.67
CA GLU A 155 -14.10 -6.26 -1.90
C GLU A 155 -14.27 -5.92 -0.41
N CYS A 156 -13.24 -6.21 0.39
CA CYS A 156 -13.28 -6.02 1.83
C CYS A 156 -13.53 -4.56 2.23
N ASN A 157 -13.00 -3.58 1.48
CA ASN A 157 -13.10 -2.13 1.71
C ASN A 157 -12.63 -1.62 3.08
N LEU A 158 -12.16 -2.50 3.96
CA LEU A 158 -11.58 -2.13 5.25
C LEU A 158 -10.41 -1.18 5.04
N GLU A 159 -10.47 0.01 5.62
CA GLU A 159 -9.35 0.96 5.65
C GLU A 159 -8.56 0.78 6.94
N PRO A 160 -7.31 0.25 6.87
CA PRO A 160 -6.51 0.07 8.06
C PRO A 160 -5.94 1.37 8.63
N GLU A 161 -5.79 2.39 7.79
CA GLU A 161 -5.26 3.68 8.20
C GLU A 161 -6.29 4.49 9.00
N ILE A 162 -5.78 5.52 9.68
CA ILE A 162 -6.60 6.51 10.36
C ILE A 162 -7.22 7.41 9.27
N VAL A 163 -8.54 7.46 9.24
CA VAL A 163 -9.31 8.31 8.33
C VAL A 163 -9.87 9.51 9.10
N PRO A 164 -9.58 10.75 8.69
CA PRO A 164 -10.24 11.95 9.20
C PRO A 164 -11.64 12.09 8.61
N VAL A 165 -12.62 12.38 9.47
CA VAL A 165 -14.01 12.61 9.09
C VAL A 165 -14.39 14.01 9.58
N PRO A 166 -14.30 15.03 8.71
CA PRO A 166 -14.72 16.39 9.07
C PRO A 166 -16.23 16.44 9.23
N ALA A 167 -16.70 17.18 10.23
CA ALA A 167 -18.11 17.37 10.52
C ALA A 167 -18.36 18.73 11.19
N THR A 168 -19.61 19.19 11.14
CA THR A 168 -20.06 20.40 11.86
C THR A 168 -21.09 19.98 12.90
N VAL A 169 -20.89 20.39 14.15
CA VAL A 169 -21.73 20.00 15.28
C VAL A 169 -23.11 20.64 15.17
N THR A 170 -24.17 19.84 15.23
CA THR A 170 -25.57 20.32 15.18
C THR A 170 -26.28 20.22 16.52
N ALA A 171 -25.85 19.33 17.41
CA ALA A 171 -26.37 19.24 18.78
C ALA A 171 -25.34 18.67 19.75
N VAL A 172 -25.39 19.14 20.99
CA VAL A 172 -24.53 18.73 22.10
C VAL A 172 -25.41 18.34 23.29
N ALA A 173 -25.25 17.12 23.78
CA ALA A 173 -25.85 16.67 25.03
C ALA A 173 -24.75 16.57 26.10
N GLU A 174 -24.59 17.64 26.88
CA GLU A 174 -23.47 17.82 27.81
C GLU A 174 -23.42 16.75 28.90
N LEU A 175 -24.57 16.40 29.49
CA LEU A 175 -24.67 15.41 30.57
C LEU A 175 -24.22 14.00 30.14
N THR A 176 -24.36 13.68 28.86
CA THR A 176 -24.00 12.37 28.30
C THR A 176 -22.80 12.44 27.35
N PHE A 177 -22.13 13.60 27.27
CA PHE A 177 -21.02 13.88 26.35
C PHE A 177 -21.29 13.40 24.91
N THR A 178 -22.54 13.55 24.45
CA THR A 178 -22.96 13.05 23.14
C THR A 178 -23.06 14.19 22.14
N LEU A 179 -22.38 14.04 21.01
CA LEU A 179 -22.39 15.00 19.91
C LEU A 179 -23.18 14.45 18.74
N THR A 180 -23.90 15.33 18.07
CA THR A 180 -24.61 15.01 16.83
C THR A 180 -24.01 15.82 15.68
N ALA A 181 -23.62 15.14 14.61
CA ALA A 181 -23.24 15.77 13.36
C ALA A 181 -23.51 14.81 12.19
N ALA A 182 -24.04 15.33 11.08
CA ALA A 182 -24.35 14.50 9.91
C ALA A 182 -23.10 13.82 9.32
N GLY A 183 -21.93 14.47 9.40
CA GLY A 183 -20.67 13.95 8.89
C GLY A 183 -20.23 12.62 9.55
N PHE A 184 -20.62 12.34 10.79
CA PHE A 184 -20.21 11.11 11.48
C PHE A 184 -20.76 9.84 10.82
N ALA A 185 -21.95 9.91 10.21
CA ALA A 185 -22.54 8.78 9.48
C ALA A 185 -21.80 8.47 8.17
N LEU A 186 -21.04 9.44 7.62
CA LEU A 186 -20.24 9.27 6.40
C LEU A 186 -18.89 8.59 6.67
N ALA A 187 -18.55 8.33 7.94
CA ALA A 187 -17.34 7.63 8.28
C ALA A 187 -17.29 6.24 7.59
N PRO A 188 -16.14 5.79 7.08
CA PRO A 188 -16.03 4.49 6.41
C PRO A 188 -16.21 3.30 7.37
N ARG A 189 -16.17 3.55 8.67
CA ARG A 189 -16.35 2.58 9.76
C ARG A 189 -16.70 3.30 11.05
N SER A 190 -16.95 2.53 12.12
CA SER A 190 -17.16 3.10 13.45
C SER A 190 -15.98 3.99 13.89
N LEU A 191 -16.34 5.12 14.50
CA LEU A 191 -15.42 6.10 15.09
C LEU A 191 -15.07 5.72 16.54
N ALA A 192 -15.70 4.68 17.10
CA ALA A 192 -15.42 4.23 18.46
C ALA A 192 -13.95 3.80 18.62
N GLY A 193 -13.32 4.24 19.71
CA GLY A 193 -11.88 4.07 19.96
C GLY A 193 -10.98 4.99 19.15
N GLY A 194 -11.56 5.89 18.36
CA GLY A 194 -10.87 6.98 17.68
C GLY A 194 -10.75 8.24 18.55
N VAL A 195 -10.41 9.36 17.93
CA VAL A 195 -10.23 10.66 18.61
C VAL A 195 -11.02 11.73 17.86
N LEU A 196 -11.69 12.61 18.59
CA LEU A 196 -12.27 13.84 18.06
C LEU A 196 -11.29 14.99 18.34
N GLU A 197 -10.96 15.78 17.32
CA GLU A 197 -10.17 16.99 17.45
C GLU A 197 -10.98 18.20 16.99
N TRP A 198 -10.82 19.32 17.69
CA TRP A 198 -11.43 20.60 17.33
C TRP A 198 -10.56 21.74 17.84
N VAL A 199 -10.83 22.95 17.33
CA VAL A 199 -10.18 24.17 17.81
C VAL A 199 -11.24 25.01 18.49
N GLU A 200 -10.99 25.35 19.74
CA GLU A 200 -11.78 26.30 20.50
C GLU A 200 -11.17 27.69 20.28
N ILE A 201 -11.97 28.66 19.85
CA ILE A 201 -11.52 30.03 19.61
C ILE A 201 -11.89 30.85 20.85
N GLU A 202 -10.88 31.41 21.51
CA GLU A 202 -11.07 32.40 22.55
C GLU A 202 -11.12 33.80 21.91
N GLU A 203 -12.26 34.48 22.09
CA GLU A 203 -12.43 35.85 21.60
C GLU A 203 -11.46 36.79 22.32
N PRO A 204 -10.88 37.78 21.63
CA PRO A 204 -9.96 38.73 22.22
C PRO A 204 -10.61 39.51 23.36
N ASP A 205 -9.79 39.91 24.34
CA ASP A 205 -10.25 40.67 25.51
C ASP A 205 -11.00 41.93 25.03
N PRO A 206 -12.23 42.21 25.52
CA PRO A 206 -12.94 43.44 25.19
C PRO A 206 -12.14 44.73 25.54
N GLU A 207 -11.13 44.64 26.42
CA GLU A 207 -10.21 45.74 26.74
C GLU A 207 -9.12 45.97 25.67
N ASP A 208 -8.85 45.00 24.79
CA ASP A 208 -7.92 45.09 23.65
C ASP A 208 -8.49 44.44 22.37
N PRO A 209 -9.39 45.13 21.65
CA PRO A 209 -10.08 44.57 20.49
C PRO A 209 -9.20 44.38 19.24
N GLU A 210 -7.94 44.84 19.26
CA GLU A 210 -6.97 44.61 18.19
C GLU A 210 -6.18 43.30 18.39
N ALA A 211 -6.33 42.63 19.54
CA ALA A 211 -5.70 41.35 19.79
C ALA A 211 -6.24 40.26 18.85
N GLU A 212 -5.35 39.43 18.33
CA GLU A 212 -5.72 38.28 17.50
C GLU A 212 -6.43 37.21 18.36
N PRO A 213 -7.49 36.55 17.84
CA PRO A 213 -8.15 35.45 18.53
C PRO A 213 -7.16 34.33 18.87
N ILE A 214 -7.27 33.77 20.06
CA ILE A 214 -6.39 32.68 20.49
C ILE A 214 -7.04 31.34 20.14
N GLU A 215 -6.33 30.52 19.36
CA GLU A 215 -6.76 29.17 19.00
C GLU A 215 -6.26 28.13 20.02
N HIS A 216 -7.20 27.41 20.64
CA HIS A 216 -6.91 26.33 21.59
C HIS A 216 -7.24 24.97 20.97
N PRO A 217 -6.25 24.19 20.50
CA PRO A 217 -6.50 22.85 19.98
C PRO A 217 -6.91 21.91 21.10
N ARG A 218 -8.04 21.22 20.91
CA ARG A 218 -8.61 20.25 21.85
C ARG A 218 -8.72 18.88 21.19
N SER A 219 -8.56 17.83 21.99
CA SER A 219 -8.81 16.45 21.55
C SER A 219 -9.48 15.62 22.65
N ARG A 220 -10.40 14.73 22.26
CA ARG A 220 -11.04 13.76 23.16
C ARG A 220 -11.23 12.39 22.52
N PRO A 221 -11.06 11.29 23.28
CA PRO A 221 -11.34 9.96 22.77
C PRO A 221 -12.84 9.74 22.53
N ILE A 222 -13.17 9.03 21.46
CA ILE A 222 -14.55 8.65 21.13
C ILE A 222 -14.85 7.30 21.79
N ALA A 223 -15.70 7.31 22.82
CA ALA A 223 -16.04 6.11 23.59
C ALA A 223 -16.99 5.18 22.83
N ALA A 224 -17.99 5.74 22.13
CA ALA A 224 -18.98 4.95 21.41
C ALA A 224 -19.43 5.63 20.11
N HIS A 225 -19.68 4.79 19.10
CA HIS A 225 -20.32 5.17 17.84
C HIS A 225 -20.98 3.94 17.24
N ALA A 226 -22.33 3.91 17.25
CA ALA A 226 -23.14 2.85 16.65
C ALA A 226 -23.28 3.08 15.13
N TRP A 227 -22.18 2.87 14.40
CA TRP A 227 -22.11 3.12 12.95
C TRP A 227 -23.25 2.42 12.18
N PRO A 228 -23.92 3.11 11.22
CA PRO A 228 -23.64 4.46 10.69
C PRO A 228 -24.50 5.58 11.33
N ALA A 229 -24.53 5.70 12.65
CA ALA A 229 -25.24 6.79 13.33
C ALA A 229 -24.60 8.17 13.09
N THR A 230 -25.40 9.23 13.25
CA THR A 230 -24.93 10.63 13.25
C THR A 230 -24.49 11.10 14.64
N THR A 231 -24.49 10.21 15.63
CA THR A 231 -24.18 10.51 17.02
C THR A 231 -22.95 9.75 17.49
N ILE A 232 -22.11 10.44 18.25
CA ILE A 232 -20.95 9.88 18.92
C ILE A 232 -20.97 10.26 20.40
N THR A 233 -20.45 9.38 21.25
CA THR A 233 -20.27 9.66 22.69
C THR A 233 -18.78 9.77 22.98
N LEU A 234 -18.37 10.87 23.61
CA LEU A 234 -16.99 11.12 24.00
C LEU A 234 -16.69 10.57 25.40
N GLY A 235 -15.45 10.14 25.64
CA GLY A 235 -14.99 9.78 26.98
C GLY A 235 -14.86 11.03 27.86
N ALA A 236 -15.16 10.94 29.16
CA ALA A 236 -15.29 12.07 30.11
C ALA A 236 -14.20 13.17 29.98
N GLY A 237 -14.57 14.42 30.21
CA GLY A 237 -13.68 15.58 30.12
C GLY A 237 -14.42 16.91 30.18
N ASP A 238 -13.66 17.98 30.35
CA ASP A 238 -14.17 19.29 30.79
C ASP A 238 -14.63 20.21 29.64
N HIS A 239 -14.14 19.97 28.42
CA HIS A 239 -14.49 20.76 27.24
C HIS A 239 -15.29 19.93 26.24
N LEU A 240 -16.29 20.56 25.64
CA LEU A 240 -17.07 20.05 24.52
C LEU A 240 -17.10 21.11 23.41
N PRO A 241 -17.07 20.71 22.13
CA PRO A 241 -17.31 21.65 21.05
C PRO A 241 -18.73 22.22 21.13
N ALA A 242 -18.88 23.49 20.79
CA ALA A 242 -20.16 24.17 20.73
C ALA A 242 -20.93 23.77 19.45
N ILE A 243 -22.23 24.09 19.43
CA ILE A 243 -23.05 23.95 18.22
C ILE A 243 -22.53 24.92 17.17
N GLY A 244 -22.27 24.42 15.96
CA GLY A 244 -21.68 25.18 14.85
C GLY A 244 -20.17 24.97 14.67
N ASP A 245 -19.48 24.40 15.65
CA ASP A 245 -18.03 24.17 15.56
C ASP A 245 -17.68 23.15 14.47
N ALA A 246 -16.57 23.43 13.79
CA ALA A 246 -15.92 22.50 12.89
C ALA A 246 -15.08 21.50 13.70
N VAL A 247 -15.37 20.21 13.54
CA VAL A 247 -14.70 19.13 14.26
C VAL A 247 -14.20 18.08 13.29
N THR A 248 -13.08 17.43 13.62
CA THR A 248 -12.56 16.29 12.85
C THR A 248 -12.56 15.04 13.71
N ALA A 249 -13.37 14.06 13.33
CA ALA A 249 -13.39 12.77 13.99
C ALA A 249 -12.47 11.78 13.26
N TYR A 250 -11.49 11.24 13.96
CA TYR A 250 -10.54 10.26 13.44
C TYR A 250 -10.99 8.85 13.80
N THR A 251 -10.96 7.95 12.83
CA THR A 251 -11.19 6.52 13.08
C THR A 251 -10.00 5.86 13.80
N ARG A 252 -10.24 4.89 14.69
CA ARG A 252 -9.20 4.15 15.43
C ARG A 252 -8.17 3.49 14.50
N SER A 253 -6.85 3.57 14.71
CA SER A 253 -5.90 2.76 13.91
C SER A 253 -6.15 1.25 14.04
N LEU A 254 -6.13 0.51 12.92
CA LEU A 254 -6.19 -0.95 12.97
C LEU A 254 -4.81 -1.57 13.15
N TYR A 255 -3.75 -0.86 12.77
CA TYR A 255 -2.38 -1.27 12.97
C TYR A 255 -1.85 -0.89 14.36
N VAL A 256 -0.77 -1.57 14.74
CA VAL A 256 0.02 -1.27 15.92
C VAL A 256 1.37 -0.74 15.47
N GLU A 257 1.79 0.41 16.00
CA GLU A 257 3.15 0.91 15.81
C GLU A 257 4.09 0.18 16.77
N ALA A 258 5.19 -0.35 16.24
CA ALA A 258 6.13 -1.16 16.98
C ALA A 258 7.57 -0.76 16.67
N THR A 259 8.40 -0.72 17.71
CA THR A 259 9.86 -0.64 17.56
C THR A 259 10.44 -2.02 17.82
N VAL A 260 11.18 -2.56 16.84
CA VAL A 260 11.79 -3.89 16.93
C VAL A 260 12.87 -3.87 18.02
N THR A 261 12.78 -4.79 18.96
CA THR A 261 13.75 -4.93 20.08
C THR A 261 14.73 -6.06 19.86
N ALA A 262 14.30 -7.13 19.18
CA ALA A 262 15.16 -8.25 18.81
C ALA A 262 14.70 -8.87 17.48
N LEU A 263 15.66 -9.43 16.76
CA LEU A 263 15.45 -10.21 15.54
C LEU A 263 16.25 -11.52 15.66
N SER A 264 15.56 -12.65 15.50
CA SER A 264 16.19 -13.98 15.42
C SER A 264 15.64 -14.73 14.21
N GLY A 265 16.43 -14.81 13.14
CA GLY A 265 15.98 -15.38 11.87
C GLY A 265 14.85 -14.57 11.25
N LEU A 266 13.65 -15.14 11.15
CA LEU A 266 12.44 -14.47 10.67
C LEU A 266 11.50 -14.03 11.81
N THR A 267 11.94 -14.16 13.06
CA THR A 267 11.14 -13.82 14.24
C THR A 267 11.53 -12.44 14.75
N LEU A 268 10.57 -11.52 14.72
CA LEU A 268 10.69 -10.17 15.28
C LEU A 268 10.06 -10.13 16.68
N THR A 269 10.71 -9.42 17.59
CA THR A 269 10.19 -9.17 18.95
C THR A 269 9.98 -7.69 19.16
N ALA A 270 8.79 -7.30 19.59
CA ALA A 270 8.46 -5.95 20.01
C ALA A 270 7.34 -5.98 21.06
N ALA A 271 7.48 -5.21 22.14
CA ALA A 271 6.48 -5.16 23.22
C ALA A 271 5.08 -4.79 22.71
N ALA A 272 5.00 -3.91 21.71
CA ALA A 272 3.74 -3.45 21.12
C ALA A 272 2.90 -4.59 20.50
N PHE A 273 3.51 -5.68 20.02
CA PHE A 273 2.75 -6.81 19.46
C PHE A 273 1.82 -7.45 20.50
N ALA A 274 2.22 -7.45 21.78
CA ALA A 274 1.42 -7.98 22.87
C ALA A 274 0.19 -7.11 23.23
N SER A 275 0.05 -5.92 22.63
CA SER A 275 -1.19 -5.11 22.75
C SER A 275 -2.39 -5.77 22.07
N LEU A 276 -2.15 -6.72 21.17
CA LEU A 276 -3.18 -7.52 20.53
C LEU A 276 -3.13 -8.96 21.05
N PRO A 277 -4.28 -9.68 21.08
CA PRO A 277 -4.29 -11.09 21.42
C PRO A 277 -3.37 -11.91 20.51
N SER A 278 -2.75 -12.95 21.05
CA SER A 278 -1.92 -13.88 20.26
C SER A 278 -2.72 -14.43 19.07
N GLY A 279 -2.05 -14.57 17.92
CA GLY A 279 -2.68 -14.95 16.65
C GLY A 279 -3.34 -13.79 15.88
N ARG A 280 -3.61 -12.63 16.51
CA ARG A 280 -4.31 -11.51 15.83
C ARG A 280 -3.56 -10.91 14.63
N LEU A 281 -2.23 -10.90 14.68
CA LEU A 281 -1.39 -10.42 13.59
C LEU A 281 -1.13 -11.50 12.53
N ALA A 282 -1.46 -12.78 12.78
CA ALA A 282 -1.23 -13.86 11.81
C ALA A 282 -2.12 -13.69 10.57
N GLY A 283 -1.54 -13.87 9.39
CA GLY A 283 -2.19 -13.57 8.09
C GLY A 283 -2.25 -12.07 7.76
N GLY A 284 -1.74 -11.21 8.64
CA GLY A 284 -1.55 -9.79 8.39
C GLY A 284 -0.18 -9.50 7.74
N PHE A 285 0.28 -8.27 7.87
CA PHE A 285 1.59 -7.85 7.38
C PHE A 285 2.20 -6.77 8.25
N VAL A 286 3.52 -6.65 8.22
CA VAL A 286 4.25 -5.48 8.70
C VAL A 286 4.61 -4.59 7.53
N ARG A 287 4.63 -3.28 7.74
CA ARG A 287 5.04 -2.27 6.76
C ARG A 287 5.99 -1.28 7.43
N TRP A 288 7.04 -0.88 6.72
CA TRP A 288 7.98 0.12 7.22
C TRP A 288 8.65 0.86 6.06
N ALA A 289 9.29 1.99 6.37
CA ALA A 289 10.11 2.73 5.42
C ALA A 289 11.59 2.40 5.64
N ARG A 290 12.30 2.11 4.56
CA ARG A 290 13.75 1.89 4.55
C ARG A 290 14.48 3.19 4.85
N ALA A 291 15.36 3.17 5.85
CA ALA A 291 16.14 4.35 6.23
C ALA A 291 17.08 4.86 5.12
N ALA A 292 17.55 3.98 4.24
CA ALA A 292 18.55 4.32 3.21
C ALA A 292 17.99 5.09 2.01
N ASP A 293 16.76 4.77 1.57
CA ASP A 293 16.17 5.26 0.31
C ASP A 293 14.71 5.73 0.45
N GLY A 294 14.11 5.59 1.64
CA GLY A 294 12.72 5.93 1.90
C GLY A 294 11.71 4.98 1.25
N LEU A 295 12.17 3.88 0.64
CA LEU A 295 11.27 2.91 0.01
C LEU A 295 10.43 2.19 1.07
N VAL A 296 9.16 2.00 0.75
CA VAL A 296 8.24 1.28 1.62
C VAL A 296 8.33 -0.21 1.33
N GLU A 297 8.63 -0.99 2.38
CA GLU A 297 8.62 -2.45 2.34
C GLU A 297 7.42 -2.99 3.13
N PHE A 298 6.95 -4.18 2.76
CA PHE A 298 5.99 -4.92 3.56
C PHE A 298 6.32 -6.42 3.57
N ARG A 299 6.02 -7.11 4.68
CA ARG A 299 6.19 -8.57 4.79
C ARG A 299 4.99 -9.18 5.49
N THR A 300 4.54 -10.32 4.99
CA THR A 300 3.42 -11.05 5.58
C THR A 300 3.83 -11.74 6.88
N ILE A 301 2.88 -11.82 7.81
CA ILE A 301 3.07 -12.41 9.12
C ILE A 301 2.48 -13.81 9.09
N LYS A 302 3.34 -14.81 9.26
CA LYS A 302 2.97 -16.22 9.35
C LYS A 302 2.29 -16.56 10.67
N ALA A 303 2.84 -16.08 11.78
CA ALA A 303 2.37 -16.39 13.12
C ALA A 303 2.62 -15.23 14.10
N HIS A 304 1.82 -15.18 15.17
CA HIS A 304 1.90 -14.18 16.22
C HIS A 304 1.69 -14.84 17.59
N SER A 305 2.62 -14.64 18.52
CA SER A 305 2.54 -15.14 19.89
C SER A 305 3.13 -14.12 20.87
N GLY A 306 2.28 -13.61 21.77
CA GLY A 306 2.67 -12.59 22.75
C GLY A 306 3.28 -11.36 22.10
N ASN A 307 4.54 -11.07 22.41
CA ASN A 307 5.31 -9.96 21.86
C ASN A 307 6.16 -10.33 20.63
N THR A 308 5.91 -11.49 20.01
CA THR A 308 6.70 -12.00 18.88
C THR A 308 5.83 -12.27 17.66
N ILE A 309 6.36 -11.94 16.48
CA ILE A 309 5.79 -12.31 15.19
C ILE A 309 6.82 -13.07 14.36
N GLN A 310 6.35 -14.06 13.59
CA GLN A 310 7.15 -14.76 12.60
C GLN A 310 6.74 -14.29 11.21
N LEU A 311 7.70 -13.82 10.42
CA LEU A 311 7.48 -13.42 9.03
C LEU A 311 7.59 -14.62 8.08
N ASP A 312 6.94 -14.55 6.93
CA ASP A 312 7.11 -15.57 5.86
C ASP A 312 8.46 -15.42 5.15
N TYR A 313 8.95 -14.19 5.01
CA TYR A 313 10.21 -13.86 4.34
C TYR A 313 10.89 -12.67 5.03
N GLY A 314 12.22 -12.63 4.96
CA GLY A 314 13.02 -11.58 5.59
C GLY A 314 13.13 -10.32 4.74
N ALA A 315 13.83 -9.33 5.26
CA ALA A 315 14.31 -8.17 4.51
C ALA A 315 15.69 -7.76 5.04
N LEU A 316 16.46 -7.06 4.21
CA LEU A 316 17.86 -6.73 4.50
C LEU A 316 18.01 -5.75 5.67
N ASP A 317 17.00 -4.92 5.87
CA ASP A 317 16.95 -3.79 6.76
C ASP A 317 16.15 -4.05 8.05
N LEU A 318 15.68 -5.29 8.23
CA LEU A 318 15.13 -5.72 9.53
C LEU A 318 16.27 -5.79 10.54
N ALA A 319 16.20 -4.91 11.53
CA ALA A 319 17.16 -4.86 12.63
C ALA A 319 16.48 -4.32 13.90
N PRO A 320 17.04 -4.60 15.10
CA PRO A 320 16.65 -3.89 16.32
C PRO A 320 16.74 -2.37 16.14
N GLY A 321 15.77 -1.63 16.70
CA GLY A 321 15.61 -0.19 16.54
C GLY A 321 14.72 0.22 15.37
N LEU A 322 14.41 -0.67 14.42
CA LEU A 322 13.53 -0.37 13.31
C LEU A 322 12.10 -0.09 13.80
N GLN A 323 11.53 1.04 13.37
CA GLN A 323 10.11 1.34 13.54
C GLN A 323 9.29 0.77 12.39
N LEU A 324 8.20 0.07 12.72
CA LEU A 324 7.29 -0.52 11.75
C LEU A 324 5.85 -0.45 12.22
N ARG A 325 4.91 -0.63 11.29
CA ARG A 325 3.48 -0.79 11.56
C ARG A 325 3.09 -2.24 11.30
N ALA A 326 2.46 -2.89 12.29
CA ALA A 326 1.94 -4.24 12.19
C ALA A 326 0.42 -4.21 12.02
N TYR A 327 -0.07 -4.77 10.91
CA TYR A 327 -1.47 -4.80 10.55
C TYR A 327 -2.05 -6.18 10.88
N PRO A 328 -3.22 -6.27 11.53
CA PRO A 328 -3.86 -7.54 11.86
C PRO A 328 -4.29 -8.29 10.62
N GLY A 329 -4.32 -9.63 10.73
CA GLY A 329 -4.84 -10.51 9.69
C GLY A 329 -6.35 -10.70 9.77
N CYS A 330 -6.84 -11.60 8.92
CA CYS A 330 -8.25 -12.00 8.88
C CYS A 330 -8.37 -13.51 8.76
N ALA A 331 -9.22 -14.12 9.57
CA ALA A 331 -9.52 -15.55 9.53
C ALA A 331 -10.58 -15.92 8.47
N HIS A 332 -10.98 -14.97 7.62
CA HIS A 332 -11.92 -15.14 6.51
C HIS A 332 -13.27 -15.75 6.92
N ASN A 333 -13.75 -15.44 8.12
CA ASN A 333 -15.03 -15.90 8.64
C ASN A 333 -15.87 -14.75 9.22
N TRP A 334 -17.17 -14.99 9.40
CA TRP A 334 -18.13 -13.98 9.84
C TRP A 334 -17.83 -13.39 11.22
N ALA A 335 -17.34 -14.21 12.14
CA ALA A 335 -16.99 -13.76 13.49
C ALA A 335 -15.85 -12.75 13.44
N ASP A 336 -14.82 -13.03 12.64
CA ASP A 336 -13.64 -12.19 12.49
C ASP A 336 -13.93 -10.90 11.71
N CYS A 337 -14.84 -10.91 10.75
CA CYS A 337 -15.37 -9.67 10.17
C CYS A 337 -16.09 -8.80 11.21
N GLY A 338 -16.65 -9.41 12.26
CA GLY A 338 -17.21 -8.69 13.40
C GLY A 338 -16.16 -7.95 14.22
N TYR A 339 -14.99 -8.57 14.44
CA TYR A 339 -13.86 -7.93 15.12
C TYR A 339 -13.42 -6.65 14.40
N HIS A 340 -13.40 -6.67 13.06
CA HIS A 340 -13.06 -5.50 12.23
C HIS A 340 -14.24 -4.54 11.99
N ALA A 341 -15.40 -4.77 12.61
CA ALA A 341 -16.64 -4.02 12.38
C ALA A 341 -17.04 -3.92 10.89
N ASN A 342 -16.73 -4.95 10.11
CA ASN A 342 -16.82 -4.94 8.64
C ASN A 342 -17.65 -6.10 8.07
N ARG A 343 -18.67 -6.54 8.82
CA ARG A 343 -19.59 -7.62 8.40
C ARG A 343 -20.40 -7.28 7.16
N HIS A 344 -20.67 -6.00 6.92
CA HIS A 344 -21.44 -5.54 5.76
C HIS A 344 -20.72 -5.82 4.42
N ASN A 345 -19.38 -5.89 4.42
CA ASN A 345 -18.57 -6.24 3.26
C ASN A 345 -18.14 -7.72 3.25
N TYR A 346 -18.83 -8.60 3.97
CA TYR A 346 -18.50 -10.03 3.98
C TYR A 346 -18.75 -10.64 2.60
N GLY A 347 -17.68 -11.11 1.96
CA GLY A 347 -17.72 -11.67 0.60
C GLY A 347 -17.88 -13.19 0.54
N GLY A 348 -18.44 -13.82 1.57
CA GLY A 348 -18.66 -15.28 1.63
C GLY A 348 -20.14 -15.64 1.77
N ASP A 349 -20.49 -16.86 1.37
CA ASP A 349 -21.85 -17.38 1.35
C ASP A 349 -22.18 -18.07 2.69
N LEU A 350 -22.51 -17.29 3.74
CA LEU A 350 -22.67 -17.79 5.12
C LEU A 350 -23.64 -18.96 5.24
N TRP A 351 -24.73 -18.90 4.49
CA TRP A 351 -25.84 -19.86 4.55
C TRP A 351 -25.73 -20.99 3.53
N MET A 352 -24.59 -21.11 2.82
CA MET A 352 -24.40 -22.19 1.86
C MET A 352 -24.49 -23.56 2.58
N PRO A 353 -25.38 -24.46 2.14
CA PRO A 353 -25.51 -25.78 2.73
C PRO A 353 -24.19 -26.55 2.73
N VAL A 354 -23.93 -27.31 3.80
CA VAL A 354 -22.73 -28.15 3.92
C VAL A 354 -22.91 -29.50 3.24
N LYS A 355 -24.15 -29.99 3.21
CA LYS A 355 -24.53 -31.23 2.54
C LYS A 355 -24.88 -30.94 1.08
N ASN A 356 -24.55 -31.88 0.20
CA ASN A 356 -24.88 -31.76 -1.20
C ASN A 356 -26.39 -31.96 -1.37
N PRO A 357 -27.16 -30.97 -1.85
CA PRO A 357 -28.60 -31.13 -2.03
C PRO A 357 -28.96 -32.17 -3.11
N PHE A 358 -27.99 -32.66 -3.87
CA PHE A 358 -28.14 -33.67 -4.92
C PHE A 358 -27.63 -35.07 -4.52
N ASP A 359 -27.22 -35.29 -3.27
CA ASP A 359 -26.75 -36.61 -2.80
C ASP A 359 -27.90 -37.59 -2.47
N GLY A 360 -29.16 -37.16 -2.64
CA GLY A 360 -30.34 -37.97 -2.40
C GLY A 360 -30.70 -38.14 -0.92
N ASN A 361 -29.87 -37.63 0.01
CA ASN A 361 -30.26 -37.53 1.41
C ASN A 361 -31.09 -36.26 1.60
N PRO A 362 -32.34 -36.37 2.06
CA PRO A 362 -33.17 -35.19 2.22
C PRO A 362 -32.58 -34.29 3.32
N VAL A 363 -32.42 -33.02 2.97
CA VAL A 363 -31.87 -31.97 3.84
C VAL A 363 -33.04 -31.34 4.60
N TRP A 364 -33.57 -32.05 5.60
CA TRP A 364 -34.51 -31.51 6.58
C TRP A 364 -34.00 -31.75 8.00
#